data_AF-A0A399NU17-F1
#
_entry.id   AF-A0A399NU17-F1
#
_cell.length_a   1.000
_cell.length_b   1.000
_cell.length_c   1.000
_cell.angle_alpha   90.00
_cell.angle_beta   90.00
_cell.angle_gamma   90.00
#
_symmetry.space_group_name_H-M   'P 1'
#
loop_
_entity.id
_entity.type
_entity.pdbx_description
1 polymer ?
#
loop_
_entity_poly.entity_id
_entity_poly.type
_entity_poly.pdbx_seq_one_letter_code
_entity_poly.pdbx_strand_id
1 'polypeptide(L)' 'DSGALAAADVAAGFATGSPCSAAEEVVVAAGASLTGCEVTGTTAVVEAERHGGPMGIPVTARARAGQPPSGASG' A
#
# COMPACT_ATOMS: atom_id res chain seq x y z
N ASP A 1 2.30 -0.51 5.58
CA ASP A 1 2.07 -1.94 5.29
C ASP A 1 0.61 -2.21 4.99
N SER A 2 -0.34 -1.85 5.87
CA SER A 2 -1.79 -2.01 5.62
C SER A 2 -2.26 -1.48 4.26
N GLY A 3 -1.77 -0.31 3.80
CA GLY A 3 -2.12 0.21 2.46
C GLY A 3 -1.61 -0.66 1.30
N ALA A 4 -0.43 -1.28 1.44
CA ALA A 4 0.09 -2.21 0.43
C ALA A 4 -0.76 -3.49 0.37
N LEU A 5 -1.22 -4.00 1.52
CA LEU A 5 -2.14 -5.14 1.58
C LEU A 5 -3.47 -4.82 0.90
N ALA A 6 -4.07 -3.68 1.21
CA ALA A 6 -5.32 -3.26 0.57
C ALA A 6 -5.20 -3.17 -0.96
N ALA A 7 -4.12 -2.58 -1.48
CA ALA A 7 -3.86 -2.56 -2.91
C ALA A 7 -3.66 -3.97 -3.49
N ALA A 8 -2.90 -4.83 -2.82
CA ALA A 8 -2.66 -6.20 -3.26
C ALA A 8 -3.96 -7.03 -3.26
N ASP A 9 -4.84 -6.85 -2.29
CA ASP A 9 -6.12 -7.55 -2.20
C ASP A 9 -7.06 -7.16 -3.34
N VAL A 10 -7.14 -5.87 -3.69
CA VAL A 10 -7.89 -5.40 -4.86
C VAL A 10 -7.26 -5.92 -6.15
N ALA A 11 -5.92 -5.85 -6.28
CA ALA A 11 -5.21 -6.35 -7.45
C ALA A 11 -5.36 -7.87 -7.64
N ALA A 12 -5.49 -8.63 -6.55
CA ALA A 12 -5.76 -10.06 -6.54
C ALA A 12 -7.25 -10.41 -6.71
N GLY A 13 -8.14 -9.42 -6.68
CA GLY A 13 -9.59 -9.59 -6.83
C GLY A 13 -10.33 -10.02 -5.55
N PHE A 14 -9.71 -9.90 -4.38
CA PHE A 14 -10.35 -10.15 -3.08
C PHE A 14 -11.23 -8.98 -2.62
N ALA A 15 -10.98 -7.79 -3.14
CA ALA A 15 -11.77 -6.59 -2.89
C ALA A 15 -12.05 -5.84 -4.21
N THR A 16 -13.09 -5.03 -4.22
CA THR A 16 -13.51 -4.24 -5.39
C THR A 16 -12.87 -2.86 -5.41
N GLY A 17 -12.64 -2.30 -6.60
CA GLY A 17 -12.20 -0.92 -6.77
C GLY A 17 -10.85 -0.81 -7.50
N SER A 18 -10.20 0.34 -7.35
CA SER A 18 -8.84 0.57 -7.84
C SER A 18 -7.83 0.27 -6.72
N PRO A 19 -6.76 -0.52 -6.97
CA PRO A 19 -5.76 -0.82 -5.95
C PRO A 19 -5.18 0.41 -5.25
N CYS A 20 -4.84 1.46 -6.02
CA CYS A 20 -4.23 2.65 -5.44
C CYS A 20 -5.24 3.50 -4.66
N SER A 21 -6.52 3.50 -5.04
CA SER A 21 -7.57 4.15 -4.26
C SER A 21 -7.78 3.43 -2.91
N ALA A 22 -7.77 2.10 -2.91
CA ALA A 22 -7.86 1.33 -1.66
C ALA A 22 -6.64 1.54 -0.74
N ALA A 23 -5.43 1.65 -1.30
CA ALA A 23 -4.25 2.03 -0.53
C ALA A 23 -4.38 3.44 0.05
N GLU A 24 -4.85 4.41 -0.73
CA GLU A 24 -5.03 5.79 -0.30
C GLU A 24 -6.02 5.90 0.86
N GLU A 25 -7.17 5.23 0.78
CA GLU A 25 -8.18 5.20 1.85
C GLU A 25 -7.56 4.73 3.18
N VAL A 26 -6.78 3.65 3.14
CA VAL A 26 -6.11 3.09 4.33
C VAL A 26 -5.01 4.02 4.84
N VAL A 27 -4.20 4.61 3.94
CA VAL A 27 -3.10 5.51 4.30
C VAL A 27 -3.63 6.81 4.93
N VAL A 28 -4.69 7.38 4.37
CA VAL A 28 -5.37 8.57 4.89
C VAL A 28 -6.03 8.27 6.24
N ALA A 29 -6.71 7.13 6.38
CA ALA A 29 -7.26 6.70 7.66
C ALA A 29 -6.18 6.52 8.75
N ALA A 30 -4.95 6.17 8.35
CA ALA A 30 -3.79 6.10 9.22
C ALA A 30 -3.11 7.46 9.49
N GLY A 31 -3.66 8.58 9.00
CA GLY A 31 -3.10 9.92 9.19
C GLY A 31 -1.79 10.15 8.45
N ALA A 32 -1.65 9.56 7.28
CA ALA A 32 -0.55 9.79 6.34
C ALA A 32 -1.12 10.13 4.95
N SER A 33 -0.27 10.59 4.04
CA SER A 33 -0.59 10.80 2.62
C SER A 33 0.08 9.72 1.78
N LEU A 34 -0.63 9.21 0.78
CA LEU A 34 -0.07 8.30 -0.21
C LEU A 34 0.81 9.12 -1.17
N THR A 35 2.10 8.80 -1.24
CA THR A 35 3.06 9.50 -2.12
C THR A 35 3.49 8.67 -3.31
N GLY A 36 3.28 7.35 -3.25
CA GLY A 36 3.55 6.44 -4.36
C GLY A 36 2.71 5.17 -4.27
N CYS A 37 2.26 4.68 -5.43
CA CYS A 37 1.57 3.40 -5.56
C CYS A 37 1.93 2.78 -6.90
N GLU A 38 2.58 1.62 -6.85
CA GLU A 38 2.95 0.82 -8.02
C GLU A 38 2.33 -0.56 -7.90
N VAL A 39 1.71 -1.04 -8.98
CA VAL A 39 1.05 -2.35 -9.02
C VAL A 39 1.59 -3.15 -10.20
N THR A 40 2.12 -4.34 -9.91
CA THR A 40 2.60 -5.30 -10.92
C THR A 40 1.94 -6.65 -10.68
N GLY A 41 1.02 -7.05 -11.56
CA GLY A 41 0.19 -8.23 -11.33
C GLY A 41 -0.62 -8.06 -10.05
N THR A 42 -0.47 -8.98 -9.11
CA THR A 42 -1.10 -8.95 -7.77
C THR A 42 -0.19 -8.37 -6.68
N THR A 43 1.00 -7.88 -7.03
CA THR A 43 1.93 -7.26 -6.11
C THR A 43 1.78 -5.75 -6.13
N ALA A 44 1.63 -5.12 -4.96
CA ALA A 44 1.59 -3.69 -4.77
C ALA A 44 2.78 -3.21 -3.95
N VAL A 45 3.34 -2.05 -4.34
CA VAL A 45 4.32 -1.29 -3.58
C VAL A 45 3.70 0.07 -3.27
N VAL A 46 3.68 0.44 -2.00
CA VAL A 46 3.08 1.68 -1.51
C VAL A 46 4.12 2.48 -0.76
N GLU A 47 4.17 3.78 -1.07
CA GLU A 47 4.95 4.79 -0.35
C GLU A 47 3.98 5.77 0.30
N ALA A 48 4.22 6.04 1.58
CA ALA A 48 3.42 6.94 2.37
C ALA A 48 4.31 7.92 3.14
N GLU A 49 3.77 9.10 3.39
CA GLU A 49 4.44 10.16 4.14
C GLU A 49 3.52 10.68 5.23
N ARG A 50 4.07 10.91 6.42
CA ARG A 50 3.38 11.63 7.49
C ARG A 50 4.11 12.93 7.79
N HIS A 51 3.34 14.02 7.76
CA HIS A 51 3.75 15.34 8.21
C HIS A 51 3.32 15.56 9.68
N GLY A 52 4.05 16.42 10.40
CA GLY A 52 3.65 16.82 11.76
C GLY A 52 4.28 16.02 12.91
N GLY A 53 5.45 15.40 12.69
CA GLY A 53 6.26 14.86 13.78
C GLY A 53 6.80 15.95 14.73
N PRO A 54 7.35 15.59 15.91
CA PRO A 54 7.78 16.53 16.95
C PRO A 54 8.74 17.64 16.48
N MET A 55 9.48 17.39 15.40
CA MET A 55 10.50 18.30 14.85
C MET A 55 10.11 18.85 13.47
N GLY A 56 8.88 18.65 13.00
CA GLY A 56 8.45 19.05 11.65
C GLY A 56 9.11 18.28 10.51
N ILE A 57 9.87 17.22 10.83
CA ILE A 57 10.55 16.37 9.84
C ILE A 57 9.53 15.36 9.28
N PRO A 58 9.38 15.26 7.96
CA PRO A 58 8.51 14.26 7.35
C PRO A 58 9.05 12.85 7.61
N VAL A 59 8.14 11.91 7.89
CA VAL A 59 8.46 10.49 8.02
C VAL A 59 7.91 9.77 6.80
N THR A 60 8.77 9.11 6.05
CA THR A 60 8.38 8.29 4.90
C THR A 60 8.43 6.81 5.25
N ALA A 61 7.55 6.03 4.64
CA ALA A 61 7.49 4.58 4.77
C ALA A 61 7.19 3.95 3.41
N ARG A 62 7.84 2.82 3.14
CA ARG A 62 7.61 2.00 1.94
C ARG A 62 7.27 0.58 2.34
N ALA A 63 6.21 0.03 1.76
CA ALA A 63 5.79 -1.34 2.00
C ALA A 63 5.45 -2.04 0.69
N ARG A 64 5.72 -3.35 0.62
CA ARG A 64 5.37 -4.23 -0.50
C ARG A 64 4.51 -5.38 0.00
N ALA A 65 3.45 -5.68 -0.73
CA ALA A 65 2.59 -6.84 -0.51
C ALA A 65 2.22 -7.50 -1.84
N GLY A 66 1.93 -8.80 -1.83
CA GLY A 66 1.54 -9.52 -3.04
C GLY A 66 1.42 -11.02 -2.78
N GLN A 67 0.75 -11.71 -3.70
CA GLN A 67 0.65 -13.17 -3.66
C GLN A 67 2.02 -13.81 -3.98
N PRO A 68 2.31 -15.01 -3.45
CA PRO A 68 3.48 -15.78 -3.86
C PRO A 68 3.44 -16.03 -5.38
N PRO A 69 4.61 -16.14 -6.04
CA PRO A 69 4.63 -16.64 -7.41
C PRO A 69 4.02 -18.04 -7.44
N SER A 70 3.37 -18.40 -8.55
CA SER A 70 2.56 -19.62 -8.74
C SER A 70 3.31 -20.97 -8.64
N GLY A 71 4.46 -21.01 -7.97
CA GLY A 71 5.26 -22.20 -7.68
C GLY A 71 5.83 -22.26 -6.26
N ALA A 72 5.41 -21.38 -5.35
CA ALA A 72 5.91 -21.35 -3.97
C ALA A 72 5.09 -22.18 -2.96
N SER A 73 4.20 -23.06 -3.44
CA SER A 73 3.56 -24.07 -2.59
C SER A 73 4.56 -25.20 -2.33
N GLY A 74 5.36 -25.05 -1.27
CA GLY A 74 6.11 -26.13 -0.63
C GLY A 74 5.36 -26.68 0.56
#